data_AF-X0Z4Q7-F1
#
_entry.id   AF-X0Z4Q7-F1
#
_cell.length_a   1.000
_cell.length_b   1.000
_cell.length_c   1.000
_cell.angle_alpha   90.00
_cell.angle_beta   90.00
_cell.angle_gamma   90.00
#
_symmetry.space_group_name_H-M   'P 1'
#
loop_
_entity.id
_entity.type
_entity.pdbx_description
1 polymer ?
#
loop_
_entity_poly.entity_id
_entity_poly.type
_entity_poly.pdbx_seq_one_letter_code
_entity_poly.pdbx_strand_id
1 'polypeptide(L)'
;MNKKSTINSFKRQINYIEKLKSLKSSSPDFKKWKRNTEILIENTFGKGTRHIKEFTEIHYGLFFYSDMTPDEDIRKAFCDGLDCAKLILDLFIDEIDEFWDDDNKEDKKSRNESSLKHKQEIYSLDNKNVWSEIKNDFGVSKYTFGQKVYFVKDVFKRKIIFRDIGHAYLLAEKGFSKPALILAGGVIEELLRLYLKHKNISLSNNTFDGYIKACEKHGLLKSGISNLSHSFRYFRNIVHLEKEMSSKYTISKATAKGAVSSIFTISNDFLK
;
A
#
# COMPACT_ATOMS: atom_id res chain seq x y z
N MET A 1 6.19 2.94 26.45
CA MET A 1 7.19 3.45 25.48
C MET A 1 6.57 4.63 24.77
N ASN A 2 7.22 5.80 24.68
CA ASN A 2 6.66 6.94 23.95
C ASN A 2 6.57 6.63 22.44
N LYS A 3 5.41 6.87 21.82
CA LYS A 3 5.11 6.66 20.39
C LYS A 3 6.24 7.09 19.45
N LYS A 4 6.77 8.30 19.63
CA LYS A 4 7.86 8.85 18.80
C LYS A 4 9.14 8.04 18.92
N SER A 5 9.46 7.55 20.12
CA SER A 5 10.65 6.72 20.37
C SER A 5 10.51 5.34 19.72
N THR A 6 9.31 4.75 19.77
CA THR A 6 8.99 3.48 19.11
C THR A 6 9.13 3.61 17.59
N ILE A 7 8.50 4.61 16.98
CA ILE A 7 8.59 4.89 15.53
C ILE A 7 10.06 5.06 15.11
N ASN A 8 10.84 5.82 15.88
CA ASN A 8 12.26 6.01 15.59
C ASN A 8 13.07 4.70 15.67
N SER A 9 12.72 3.80 16.59
CA SER A 9 13.37 2.48 16.69
C SER A 9 13.09 1.62 15.46
N PHE A 10 11.86 1.60 14.96
CA PHE A 10 11.53 0.92 13.71
C PHE A 10 12.23 1.54 12.50
N LYS A 11 12.24 2.88 12.39
CA LYS A 11 12.96 3.58 11.31
C LYS A 11 14.46 3.25 11.28
N ARG A 12 15.08 3.06 12.45
CA ARG A 12 16.48 2.59 12.53
C ARG A 12 16.66 1.19 11.96
N GLN A 13 15.76 0.26 12.27
CA GLN A 13 15.81 -1.09 11.68
C GLN A 13 15.63 -1.04 10.17
N ILE A 14 14.70 -0.23 9.67
CA ILE A 14 14.46 -0.03 8.23
C ILE A 14 15.69 0.55 7.52
N ASN A 15 16.31 1.60 8.09
CA ASN A 15 17.50 2.20 7.48
C ASN A 15 18.70 1.24 7.46
N TYR A 16 18.79 0.33 8.43
CA TYR A 16 19.85 -0.67 8.48
C TYR A 16 19.72 -1.74 7.37
N ILE A 17 18.52 -1.95 6.81
CA ILE A 17 18.29 -2.91 5.72
C ILE A 17 19.15 -2.60 4.49
N GLU A 18 19.36 -1.33 4.16
CA GLU A 18 20.19 -0.96 3.00
C GLU A 18 21.64 -1.41 3.16
N LYS A 19 22.17 -1.41 4.41
CA LYS A 19 23.47 -1.99 4.70
C LYS A 19 23.45 -3.51 4.61
N LEU A 20 22.36 -4.16 4.99
CA LEU A 20 22.25 -5.63 4.95
C LEU A 20 22.20 -6.17 3.52
N LYS A 21 21.66 -5.41 2.56
CA LYS A 21 21.60 -5.81 1.15
C LYS A 21 22.96 -6.07 0.51
N SER A 22 24.04 -5.49 1.05
CA SER A 22 25.41 -5.77 0.60
C SER A 22 26.07 -6.97 1.28
N LEU A 23 25.39 -7.58 2.26
CA LEU A 23 25.87 -8.72 3.03
C LEU A 23 25.18 -10.03 2.58
N LYS A 24 25.68 -11.15 3.10
CA LYS A 24 25.06 -12.47 2.91
C LYS A 24 24.01 -12.74 3.99
N SER A 25 23.01 -13.56 3.65
CA SER A 25 21.98 -14.04 4.60
C SER A 25 22.56 -14.82 5.78
N SER A 26 23.74 -15.42 5.63
CA SER A 26 24.45 -16.12 6.71
C SER A 26 25.23 -15.18 7.64
N SER A 27 25.31 -13.89 7.32
CA SER A 27 26.14 -12.93 8.07
C SER A 27 25.67 -12.77 9.51
N PRO A 28 26.60 -12.60 10.47
CA PRO A 28 26.25 -12.32 11.86
C PRO A 28 25.39 -11.04 12.00
N ASP A 29 25.65 -10.03 11.18
CA ASP A 29 24.93 -8.76 11.16
C ASP A 29 23.45 -8.95 10.80
N PHE A 30 23.14 -9.76 9.78
CA PHE A 30 21.75 -10.08 9.43
C PHE A 30 21.05 -10.83 10.56
N LYS A 31 21.67 -11.86 11.13
CA LYS A 31 21.09 -12.63 12.24
C LYS A 31 20.81 -11.74 13.44
N LYS A 32 21.74 -10.86 13.78
CA LYS A 32 21.61 -9.88 14.87
C LYS A 32 20.48 -8.90 14.60
N TRP A 33 20.41 -8.34 13.39
CA TRP A 33 19.32 -7.44 13.00
C TRP A 33 17.96 -8.13 13.07
N LYS A 34 17.84 -9.35 12.54
CA LYS A 34 16.59 -10.12 12.55
C LYS A 34 16.12 -10.32 14.00
N ARG A 35 17.02 -10.79 14.88
CA ARG A 35 16.72 -11.01 16.30
C ARG A 35 16.34 -9.72 17.03
N ASN A 36 17.08 -8.63 16.81
CA ASN A 36 16.79 -7.33 17.43
C ASN A 36 15.44 -6.77 16.97
N THR A 37 15.09 -7.00 15.70
CA THR A 37 13.82 -6.57 15.12
C THR A 37 12.65 -7.38 15.68
N GLU A 38 12.80 -8.71 15.81
CA GLU A 38 11.82 -9.57 16.50
C GLU A 38 11.57 -9.08 17.93
N ILE A 39 12.63 -8.82 18.70
CA ILE A 39 12.53 -8.31 20.08
C ILE A 39 11.83 -6.94 20.11
N LEU A 40 12.16 -6.04 19.18
CA LEU A 40 11.50 -4.74 19.07
C LEU A 40 9.99 -4.89 18.80
N ILE A 41 9.61 -5.79 17.90
CA ILE A 41 8.21 -6.07 17.58
C ILE A 41 7.49 -6.65 18.80
N GLU A 42 8.06 -7.66 19.46
CA GLU A 42 7.47 -8.26 20.66
C GLU A 42 7.34 -7.26 21.81
N ASN A 43 8.34 -6.39 22.01
CA ASN A 43 8.28 -5.36 23.05
C ASN A 43 7.27 -4.25 22.73
N THR A 44 6.99 -4.01 21.45
CA THR A 44 6.07 -2.95 21.02
C THR A 44 4.62 -3.44 21.04
N PHE A 45 4.34 -4.59 20.43
CA PHE A 45 2.98 -5.09 20.24
C PHE A 45 2.59 -6.20 21.22
N GLY A 46 3.57 -6.85 21.85
CA GLY A 46 3.38 -8.02 22.71
C GLY A 46 3.84 -9.33 22.04
N LYS A 47 4.12 -10.34 22.87
CA LYS A 47 4.50 -11.69 22.44
C LYS A 47 3.31 -12.43 21.82
N GLY A 48 3.58 -13.27 20.82
CA GLY A 48 2.56 -14.11 20.18
C GLY A 48 1.53 -13.37 19.32
N THR A 49 1.74 -12.08 19.09
CA THR A 49 0.88 -11.24 18.26
C THR A 49 0.99 -11.60 16.78
N ARG A 50 0.02 -11.15 15.98
CA ARG A 50 0.09 -11.29 14.53
C ARG A 50 1.34 -10.60 13.95
N HIS A 51 1.80 -9.51 14.57
CA HIS A 51 2.92 -8.70 14.09
C HIS A 51 4.22 -9.50 14.06
N ILE A 52 4.52 -10.23 15.14
CA ILE A 52 5.71 -11.07 15.18
C ILE A 52 5.60 -12.23 14.19
N LYS A 53 4.42 -12.86 14.07
CA LYS A 53 4.17 -13.93 13.09
C LYS A 53 4.44 -13.46 11.66
N GLU A 54 3.82 -12.34 11.24
CA GLU A 54 4.00 -11.74 9.92
C GLU A 54 5.47 -11.46 9.59
N PHE A 55 6.26 -10.99 10.57
CA PHE A 55 7.69 -10.76 10.39
C PHE A 55 8.50 -12.06 10.29
N THR A 56 8.18 -13.06 11.11
CA THR A 56 8.93 -14.33 11.14
C THR A 56 8.68 -15.21 9.92
N GLU A 57 7.51 -15.08 9.28
CA GLU A 57 7.13 -15.79 8.05
C GLU A 57 7.86 -15.26 6.80
N ILE A 58 8.63 -14.18 6.91
CA ILE A 58 9.41 -13.66 5.79
C ILE A 58 10.51 -14.65 5.43
N HIS A 59 10.52 -15.08 4.17
CA HIS A 59 11.58 -15.89 3.59
C HIS A 59 12.70 -15.00 3.04
N TYR A 60 13.93 -15.29 3.46
CA TYR A 60 15.15 -14.56 3.08
C TYR A 60 16.08 -15.41 2.21
N GLY A 61 15.54 -16.43 1.57
CA GLY A 61 16.26 -17.40 0.76
C GLY A 61 15.31 -18.23 -0.09
N LEU A 62 15.87 -19.07 -0.95
CA LEU A 62 15.11 -19.94 -1.82
C LEU A 62 14.51 -21.11 -1.04
N PHE A 63 13.27 -21.47 -1.36
CA PHE A 63 12.60 -22.64 -0.78
C PHE A 63 13.23 -23.97 -1.21
N PHE A 64 13.71 -24.02 -2.45
CA PHE A 64 14.43 -25.14 -3.02
C PHE A 64 15.63 -24.59 -3.77
N TYR A 65 16.81 -25.12 -3.49
CA TYR A 65 18.02 -24.83 -4.23
C TYR A 65 18.88 -26.10 -4.31
N SER A 66 19.72 -26.15 -5.34
CA SER A 66 20.70 -27.22 -5.57
C SER A 66 22.07 -26.58 -5.73
N ASP A 67 23.11 -27.40 -5.83
CA ASP A 67 24.47 -26.90 -6.11
C ASP A 67 24.59 -26.19 -7.47
N MET A 68 23.60 -26.35 -8.36
CA MET A 68 23.51 -25.62 -9.64
C MET A 68 22.74 -24.31 -9.56
N THR A 69 22.20 -23.94 -8.39
CA THR A 69 21.46 -22.69 -8.24
C THR A 69 22.41 -21.49 -8.25
N PRO A 70 22.25 -20.53 -9.18
CA PRO A 70 23.13 -19.37 -9.26
C PRO A 70 23.13 -18.54 -7.97
N ASP A 71 24.31 -18.10 -7.54
CA ASP A 71 24.48 -17.19 -6.40
C ASP A 71 23.65 -15.91 -6.54
N GLU A 72 23.40 -15.46 -7.77
CA GLU A 72 22.57 -14.30 -8.06
C GLU A 72 21.11 -14.50 -7.63
N ASP A 73 20.55 -15.70 -7.82
CA ASP A 73 19.17 -16.01 -7.42
C ASP A 73 19.04 -16.08 -5.90
N ILE A 74 20.05 -16.62 -5.21
CA ILE A 74 20.13 -16.64 -3.75
C ILE A 74 20.20 -15.20 -3.21
N ARG A 75 21.06 -14.37 -3.82
CA ARG A 75 21.19 -12.95 -3.45
C ARG A 75 19.90 -12.18 -3.70
N LYS A 76 19.23 -12.43 -4.83
CA LYS A 76 17.96 -11.81 -5.17
C LYS A 76 16.88 -12.18 -4.16
N ALA A 77 16.71 -13.46 -3.84
CA ALA A 77 15.76 -13.91 -2.82
C ALA A 77 16.04 -13.28 -1.45
N PHE A 78 17.32 -13.13 -1.09
CA PHE A 78 17.71 -12.44 0.14
C PHE A 78 17.30 -10.96 0.14
N CYS A 79 17.62 -10.23 -0.94
CA CYS A 79 17.23 -8.83 -1.11
C CYS A 79 15.69 -8.67 -1.11
N ASP A 80 14.97 -9.55 -1.79
CA ASP A 80 13.50 -9.55 -1.84
C ASP A 80 12.89 -9.79 -0.45
N GLY A 81 13.48 -10.69 0.35
CA GLY A 81 13.10 -10.91 1.74
C GLY A 81 13.32 -9.66 2.61
N LEU A 82 14.47 -9.00 2.45
CA LEU A 82 14.77 -7.72 3.12
C LEU A 82 13.81 -6.60 2.71
N ASP A 83 13.41 -6.53 1.44
CA ASP A 83 12.41 -5.58 0.97
C ASP A 83 11.02 -5.89 1.53
N CYS A 84 10.64 -7.17 1.65
CA CYS A 84 9.42 -7.56 2.35
C CYS A 84 9.44 -7.14 3.83
N ALA A 85 10.58 -7.31 4.50
CA ALA A 85 10.75 -6.88 5.88
C ALA A 85 10.61 -5.37 6.03
N LYS A 86 11.25 -4.60 5.14
CA LYS A 86 11.11 -3.14 5.10
C LYS A 86 9.65 -2.72 5.01
N LEU A 87 8.88 -3.34 4.11
CA LEU A 87 7.46 -3.07 3.94
C LEU A 87 6.64 -3.39 5.19
N ILE A 88 6.90 -4.52 5.85
CA ILE A 88 6.19 -4.91 7.07
C ILE A 88 6.51 -3.96 8.22
N LEU A 89 7.77 -3.55 8.37
CA LEU A 89 8.15 -2.59 9.41
C LEU A 89 7.58 -1.19 9.15
N ASP A 90 7.51 -0.75 7.88
CA ASP A 90 6.82 0.49 7.49
C ASP A 90 5.33 0.42 7.85
N LEU A 91 4.67 -0.72 7.62
CA LEU A 91 3.29 -0.95 8.01
C LEU A 91 3.09 -0.88 9.54
N PHE A 92 4.02 -1.41 10.32
CA PHE A 92 3.98 -1.29 11.78
C PHE A 92 4.17 0.15 12.25
N ILE A 93 5.05 0.92 11.60
CA ILE A 93 5.17 2.37 11.86
C ILE A 93 3.86 3.08 11.57
N ASP A 94 3.23 2.80 10.43
CA ASP A 94 1.94 3.39 10.05
C ASP A 94 0.87 3.04 11.11
N GLU A 95 0.82 1.78 11.59
CA GLU A 95 -0.11 1.38 12.65
C GLU A 95 0.14 2.13 13.96
N ILE A 96 1.40 2.25 14.40
CA ILE A 96 1.75 3.00 15.62
C ILE A 96 1.39 4.47 15.45
N ASP A 97 1.71 5.09 14.31
CA ASP A 97 1.43 6.50 14.05
C ASP A 97 -0.08 6.80 14.05
N GLU A 98 -0.89 5.86 13.57
CA GLU A 98 -2.33 6.00 13.41
C GLU A 98 -3.14 5.67 14.67
N PHE A 99 -2.74 4.64 15.44
CA PHE A 99 -3.57 4.09 16.52
C PHE A 99 -3.06 4.37 17.94
N TRP A 100 -1.82 4.82 18.11
CA TRP A 100 -1.29 5.12 19.44
C TRP A 100 -1.47 6.60 19.76
N ASP A 101 -1.90 6.91 20.96
CA ASP A 101 -2.00 8.30 21.44
C ASP A 101 -0.60 8.88 21.66
N ASP A 102 -0.44 10.16 21.34
CA ASP A 102 0.73 10.92 21.76
C ASP A 102 0.59 11.18 23.27
N ASP A 103 1.37 10.48 24.10
CA ASP A 103 1.44 10.68 25.56
C ASP A 103 1.95 12.08 26.00
N ASN A 104 1.81 13.12 25.18
CA ASN A 104 2.28 14.47 25.47
C ASN A 104 1.13 15.48 25.32
N LYS A 105 0.24 15.54 26.31
CA LYS A 105 -0.39 16.82 26.67
C LYS A 105 0.53 17.53 27.64
N GLU A 106 1.40 18.40 27.12
CA GLU A 106 1.86 19.59 27.84
C GLU A 106 2.43 20.64 26.85
N ASP A 107 1.80 21.81 26.89
CA ASP A 107 2.26 23.15 26.54
C ASP A 107 2.70 23.51 25.11
N LYS A 108 1.72 23.99 24.33
CA LYS A 108 1.93 24.96 23.26
C LYS A 108 2.04 26.38 23.84
N LYS A 109 3.21 27.01 23.70
CA LYS A 109 3.31 28.49 23.66
C LYS A 109 4.16 28.96 22.48
N SER A 110 3.46 29.59 21.53
CA SER A 110 3.84 30.64 20.58
C SER A 110 5.24 30.64 19.91
N ARG A 111 5.27 30.72 18.57
CA ARG A 111 5.54 31.99 17.84
C ARG A 111 5.53 31.80 16.31
N ASN A 112 4.94 32.81 15.65
CA ASN A 112 5.15 33.38 14.31
C ASN A 112 5.77 32.54 13.19
N GLU A 113 5.13 32.54 12.02
CA GLU A 113 5.76 32.89 10.73
C GLU A 113 4.72 32.94 9.59
N SER A 114 4.49 34.14 9.05
CA SER A 114 3.47 34.46 8.05
C SER A 114 3.98 34.47 6.61
N SER A 115 5.10 33.82 6.31
CA SER A 115 5.68 33.82 4.94
C SER A 115 6.08 32.44 4.39
N LEU A 116 5.81 31.35 5.12
CA LEU A 116 6.08 29.97 4.70
C LEU A 116 4.84 29.18 4.24
N LYS A 117 3.64 29.78 4.34
CA LYS A 117 2.36 29.07 4.20
C LYS A 117 2.12 28.43 2.83
N HIS A 118 2.57 29.02 1.73
CA HIS A 118 2.20 28.53 0.39
C HIS A 118 3.03 27.34 -0.13
N LYS A 119 4.27 27.14 0.35
CA LYS A 119 5.06 25.95 -0.01
C LYS A 119 4.85 24.79 0.96
N GLN A 120 4.49 25.08 2.21
CA GLN A 120 4.19 24.05 3.22
C GLN A 120 2.76 23.48 3.07
N GLU A 121 1.77 24.21 2.57
CA GLU A 121 0.41 23.68 2.39
C GLU A 121 0.34 22.51 1.38
N ILE A 122 1.11 22.59 0.28
CA ILE A 122 1.13 21.55 -0.76
C ILE A 122 1.84 20.27 -0.29
N TYR A 123 2.84 20.39 0.60
CA TYR A 123 3.52 19.24 1.22
C TYR A 123 2.90 18.79 2.56
N SER A 124 1.93 19.54 3.13
CA SER A 124 1.23 19.16 4.37
C SER A 124 -0.08 18.40 4.14
N LEU A 125 -0.57 18.35 2.89
CA LEU A 125 -1.54 17.36 2.42
C LEU A 125 -0.92 15.95 2.31
N ASP A 126 0.41 15.85 2.47
CA ASP A 126 1.18 14.62 2.39
C ASP A 126 0.92 13.77 3.65
N ASN A 127 -0.10 12.92 3.54
CA ASN A 127 -0.27 11.64 4.21
C ASN A 127 -0.69 11.56 5.68
N LYS A 128 -0.62 12.62 6.51
CA LYS A 128 -1.04 12.47 7.93
C LYS A 128 -2.54 12.61 8.24
N ASN A 129 -3.38 13.04 7.28
CA ASN A 129 -4.83 13.17 7.53
C ASN A 129 -5.75 12.49 6.50
N VAL A 130 -5.27 12.24 5.28
CA VAL A 130 -6.15 11.69 4.23
C VAL A 130 -6.59 10.25 4.54
N TRP A 131 -5.66 9.42 5.02
CA TRP A 131 -5.96 8.02 5.33
C TRP A 131 -6.81 7.85 6.60
N SER A 132 -6.74 8.78 7.56
CA SER A 132 -7.67 8.81 8.70
C SER A 132 -9.09 9.16 8.25
N GLU A 133 -9.24 10.10 7.32
CA GLU A 133 -10.54 10.43 6.74
C GLU A 133 -11.10 9.26 5.92
N ILE A 134 -10.28 8.62 5.06
CA ILE A 134 -10.65 7.39 4.34
C ILE A 134 -11.12 6.29 5.29
N LYS A 135 -10.43 6.12 6.41
CA LYS A 135 -10.83 5.15 7.43
C LYS A 135 -12.16 5.49 8.07
N ASN A 136 -12.43 6.76 8.36
CA ASN A 136 -13.70 7.18 8.92
C ASN A 136 -14.85 6.96 7.92
N ASP A 137 -14.63 7.26 6.65
CA ASP A 137 -15.65 7.15 5.60
C ASP A 137 -15.90 5.69 5.15
N PHE A 138 -14.85 4.86 5.09
CA PHE A 138 -14.92 3.52 4.48
C PHE A 138 -14.55 2.37 5.41
N GLY A 139 -14.12 2.64 6.64
CA GLY A 139 -13.66 1.61 7.58
C GLY A 139 -12.35 0.93 7.19
N VAL A 140 -11.56 1.53 6.29
CA VAL A 140 -10.31 0.95 5.77
C VAL A 140 -9.13 1.83 6.13
N SER A 141 -8.24 1.31 6.97
CA SER A 141 -6.97 1.97 7.28
C SER A 141 -5.92 1.75 6.19
N LYS A 142 -4.91 2.61 6.17
CA LYS A 142 -3.73 2.46 5.31
C LYS A 142 -3.07 1.08 5.51
N TYR A 143 -2.93 0.67 6.76
CA TYR A 143 -2.37 -0.62 7.13
C TYR A 143 -3.18 -1.80 6.57
N THR A 144 -4.49 -1.84 6.85
CA THR A 144 -5.36 -2.96 6.43
C THR A 144 -5.46 -3.07 4.91
N PHE A 145 -5.45 -1.94 4.20
CA PHE A 145 -5.32 -1.94 2.75
C PHE A 145 -3.96 -2.47 2.29
N GLY A 146 -2.88 -2.04 2.93
CA GLY A 146 -1.52 -2.50 2.62
C GLY A 146 -1.29 -4.00 2.77
N GLN A 147 -2.00 -4.65 3.68
CA GLN A 147 -1.99 -6.11 3.79
C GLN A 147 -2.66 -6.79 2.59
N LYS A 148 -3.73 -6.22 2.04
CA LYS A 148 -4.43 -6.76 0.86
C LYS A 148 -3.59 -6.64 -0.41
N VAL A 149 -2.76 -5.60 -0.51
CA VAL A 149 -1.87 -5.35 -1.65
C VAL A 149 -0.41 -5.74 -1.37
N TYR A 150 -0.18 -6.72 -0.48
CA TYR A 150 1.17 -7.17 -0.08
C TYR A 150 2.02 -7.72 -1.25
N PHE A 151 1.37 -8.11 -2.35
CA PHE A 151 2.01 -8.56 -3.58
C PHE A 151 2.68 -7.42 -4.37
N VAL A 152 2.38 -6.16 -4.06
CA VAL A 152 3.09 -5.00 -4.62
C VAL A 152 4.42 -4.81 -3.86
N LYS A 153 5.47 -5.49 -4.36
CA LYS A 153 6.81 -5.49 -3.76
C LYS A 153 7.62 -4.22 -4.06
N ASP A 154 7.37 -3.61 -5.21
CA ASP A 154 8.04 -2.37 -5.62
C ASP A 154 7.60 -1.21 -4.70
N VAL A 155 8.55 -0.73 -3.89
CA VAL A 155 8.32 0.33 -2.89
C VAL A 155 7.83 1.63 -3.54
N PHE A 156 8.35 1.98 -4.72
CA PHE A 156 7.98 3.21 -5.40
C PHE A 156 6.56 3.12 -5.97
N LYS A 157 6.22 2.00 -6.63
CA LYS A 157 4.85 1.75 -7.11
C LYS A 157 3.85 1.71 -5.98
N ARG A 158 4.21 1.07 -4.87
CA ARG A 158 3.37 1.05 -3.67
C ARG A 158 3.11 2.48 -3.17
N LYS A 159 4.14 3.32 -3.04
CA LYS A 159 3.96 4.73 -2.66
C LYS A 159 3.02 5.48 -3.62
N ILE A 160 3.15 5.26 -4.92
CA ILE A 160 2.27 5.86 -5.94
C ILE A 160 0.82 5.42 -5.74
N ILE A 161 0.56 4.12 -5.59
CA ILE A 161 -0.80 3.58 -5.39
C ILE A 161 -1.46 4.23 -4.17
N PHE A 162 -0.74 4.28 -3.03
CA PHE A 162 -1.29 4.84 -1.81
C PHE A 162 -1.56 6.35 -1.91
N ARG A 163 -0.65 7.09 -2.54
CA ARG A 163 -0.83 8.52 -2.84
C ARG A 163 -2.04 8.73 -3.73
N ASP A 164 -2.18 7.94 -4.80
CA ASP A 164 -3.23 8.12 -5.80
C ASP A 164 -4.61 7.75 -5.25
N ILE A 165 -4.70 6.79 -4.32
CA ILE A 165 -5.92 6.54 -3.54
C ILE A 165 -6.30 7.78 -2.72
N GLY A 166 -5.33 8.34 -1.98
CA GLY A 166 -5.54 9.55 -1.20
C GLY A 166 -5.99 10.74 -2.06
N HIS A 167 -5.36 10.93 -3.21
CA HIS A 167 -5.76 11.97 -4.16
C HIS A 167 -7.15 11.73 -4.75
N ALA A 168 -7.48 10.49 -5.13
CA ALA A 168 -8.81 10.16 -5.65
C ALA A 168 -9.90 10.46 -4.63
N TYR A 169 -9.66 10.13 -3.36
CA TYR A 169 -10.52 10.49 -2.24
C TYR A 169 -10.70 12.01 -2.10
N LEU A 170 -9.60 12.77 -2.00
CA LEU A 170 -9.67 14.23 -1.86
C LEU A 170 -10.38 14.91 -3.03
N LEU A 171 -10.17 14.42 -4.25
CA LEU A 171 -10.87 14.90 -5.44
C LEU A 171 -12.38 14.63 -5.34
N ALA A 172 -12.77 13.43 -4.90
CA ALA A 172 -14.18 13.10 -4.68
C ALA A 172 -14.80 13.99 -3.59
N GLU A 173 -14.10 14.20 -2.47
CA GLU A 173 -14.59 15.07 -1.39
C GLU A 173 -14.80 16.52 -1.84
N LYS A 174 -13.90 17.05 -2.66
CA LYS A 174 -13.98 18.42 -3.17
C LYS A 174 -14.89 18.57 -4.39
N GLY A 175 -15.59 17.50 -4.81
CA GLY A 175 -16.54 17.53 -5.92
C GLY A 175 -15.91 17.44 -7.32
N PHE A 176 -14.60 17.16 -7.41
CA PHE A 176 -13.92 16.89 -8.68
C PHE A 176 -14.16 15.44 -9.14
N SER A 177 -15.42 15.16 -9.49
CA SER A 177 -15.92 13.80 -9.67
C SER A 177 -15.30 13.05 -10.85
N LYS A 178 -15.10 13.70 -12.01
CA LYS A 178 -14.47 13.05 -13.18
C LYS A 178 -12.99 12.70 -12.92
N PRO A 179 -12.14 13.65 -12.44
CA PRO A 179 -10.75 13.30 -12.07
C PRO A 179 -10.65 12.20 -11.01
N ALA A 180 -11.51 12.24 -9.98
CA ALA A 180 -11.54 11.20 -8.94
C ALA A 180 -11.82 9.82 -9.52
N LEU A 181 -12.81 9.72 -10.42
CA LEU A 181 -13.20 8.48 -11.09
C LEU A 181 -12.10 7.94 -12.01
N ILE A 182 -11.43 8.81 -12.77
CA ILE A 182 -10.31 8.44 -13.65
C ILE A 182 -9.16 7.88 -12.81
N LEU A 183 -8.80 8.58 -11.73
CA LEU A 183 -7.69 8.19 -10.87
C LEU A 183 -7.98 6.87 -10.13
N ALA A 184 -9.17 6.73 -9.55
CA ALA A 184 -9.62 5.48 -8.93
C ALA A 184 -9.62 4.31 -9.92
N GLY A 185 -10.11 4.54 -11.14
CA GLY A 185 -10.10 3.54 -12.21
C GLY A 185 -8.69 3.13 -12.64
N GLY A 186 -7.73 4.07 -12.66
CA GLY A 186 -6.32 3.79 -12.91
C GLY A 186 -5.68 2.95 -11.80
N VAL A 187 -5.98 3.26 -10.54
CA VAL A 187 -5.53 2.46 -9.39
C VAL A 187 -6.07 1.03 -9.46
N ILE A 188 -7.37 0.85 -9.73
CA ILE A 188 -7.98 -0.50 -9.86
C ILE A 188 -7.33 -1.28 -11.00
N GLU A 189 -7.17 -0.66 -12.17
CA GLU A 189 -6.53 -1.30 -13.33
C GLU A 189 -5.11 -1.79 -12.99
N GLU A 190 -4.31 -0.94 -12.36
CA GLU A 190 -2.93 -1.26 -11.98
C GLU A 190 -2.87 -2.34 -10.90
N LEU A 191 -3.78 -2.32 -9.92
CA LEU A 191 -3.87 -3.36 -8.88
C LEU A 191 -4.20 -4.74 -9.49
N LEU A 192 -5.17 -4.81 -10.40
CA LEU A 192 -5.51 -6.07 -11.08
C LEU A 192 -4.33 -6.59 -11.91
N ARG A 193 -3.66 -5.70 -12.65
CA ARG A 193 -2.47 -6.05 -13.44
C ARG A 193 -1.35 -6.62 -12.57
N LEU A 194 -1.05 -5.96 -11.45
CA LEU A 194 -0.01 -6.40 -10.51
C LEU A 194 -0.41 -7.72 -9.81
N TYR A 195 -1.69 -7.90 -9.50
CA TYR A 195 -2.19 -9.12 -8.88
C TYR A 195 -2.09 -10.33 -9.82
N LEU A 196 -2.46 -10.16 -11.10
CA LEU A 196 -2.30 -11.20 -12.12
C LEU A 196 -0.84 -11.57 -12.34
N LYS A 197 0.05 -10.56 -12.35
CA LYS A 197 1.49 -10.80 -12.40
C LYS A 197 1.98 -11.61 -11.20
N HIS A 198 1.51 -11.29 -9.99
CA HIS A 198 1.82 -12.04 -8.78
C HIS A 198 1.34 -13.49 -8.83
N LYS A 199 0.17 -13.75 -9.43
CA LYS A 199 -0.36 -15.10 -9.66
C LYS A 199 0.24 -15.81 -10.90
N ASN A 200 1.25 -15.22 -11.54
CA ASN A 200 1.92 -15.75 -12.74
C ASN A 200 0.96 -16.06 -13.92
N ILE A 201 -0.11 -15.27 -14.07
CA ILE A 201 -1.07 -15.44 -15.16
C ILE A 201 -0.64 -14.61 -16.37
N SER A 202 -0.45 -15.26 -17.50
CA SER A 202 -0.16 -14.59 -18.77
C SER A 202 -1.42 -13.96 -19.35
N LEU A 203 -1.25 -12.75 -19.88
CA LEU A 203 -2.34 -11.95 -20.41
C LEU A 203 -2.32 -11.99 -21.93
N SER A 204 -3.51 -12.18 -22.53
CA SER A 204 -3.70 -12.04 -23.98
C SER A 204 -3.82 -10.58 -24.41
N ASN A 205 -4.19 -9.68 -23.49
CA ASN A 205 -4.35 -8.25 -23.76
C ASN A 205 -4.06 -7.40 -22.51
N ASN A 206 -3.25 -6.35 -22.65
CA ASN A 206 -2.84 -5.44 -21.58
C ASN A 206 -3.81 -4.26 -21.46
N THR A 207 -5.09 -4.56 -21.23
CA THR A 207 -6.14 -3.55 -21.03
C THR A 207 -6.91 -3.82 -19.76
N PHE A 208 -7.54 -2.79 -19.19
CA PHE A 208 -8.42 -2.94 -18.03
C PHE A 208 -9.47 -4.06 -18.21
N ASP A 209 -10.11 -4.14 -19.38
CA ASP A 209 -11.07 -5.22 -19.69
C ASP A 209 -10.40 -6.60 -19.70
N GLY A 210 -9.19 -6.70 -20.27
CA GLY A 210 -8.39 -7.91 -20.28
C GLY A 210 -8.03 -8.38 -18.87
N TYR A 211 -7.67 -7.47 -17.97
CA TYR A 211 -7.36 -7.81 -16.58
C TYR A 211 -8.58 -8.33 -15.82
N ILE A 212 -9.75 -7.68 -15.97
CA ILE A 212 -10.98 -8.14 -15.32
C ILE A 212 -11.36 -9.55 -15.81
N LYS A 213 -11.38 -9.77 -17.13
CA LYS A 213 -11.70 -11.07 -17.73
C LYS A 213 -10.71 -12.16 -17.34
N ALA A 214 -9.42 -11.84 -17.24
CA ALA A 214 -8.42 -12.78 -16.76
C ALA A 214 -8.70 -13.18 -15.30
N CYS A 215 -9.00 -12.21 -14.44
CA CYS A 215 -9.39 -12.50 -13.07
C CYS A 215 -10.65 -13.38 -12.98
N GLU A 216 -11.69 -13.10 -13.78
CA GLU A 216 -12.91 -13.92 -13.85
C GLU A 216 -12.61 -15.35 -14.29
N LYS A 217 -11.89 -15.50 -15.41
CA LYS A 217 -11.53 -16.81 -15.98
C LYS A 217 -10.79 -17.69 -14.98
N HIS A 218 -9.95 -17.09 -14.14
CA HIS A 218 -9.16 -17.79 -13.14
C HIS A 218 -9.81 -17.84 -11.74
N GLY A 219 -11.07 -17.40 -11.61
CA GLY A 219 -11.78 -17.42 -10.33
C GLY A 219 -11.16 -16.55 -9.24
N LEU A 220 -10.39 -15.53 -9.64
CA LEU A 220 -9.67 -14.64 -8.74
C LEU A 220 -10.53 -13.51 -8.16
N LEU A 221 -11.66 -13.22 -8.79
CA LEU A 221 -12.65 -12.27 -8.30
C LEU A 221 -14.01 -12.98 -8.24
N LYS A 222 -14.75 -12.75 -7.16
CA LYS A 222 -16.15 -13.16 -7.04
C LYS A 222 -16.97 -12.41 -8.09
N SER A 223 -18.04 -13.04 -8.58
CA SER A 223 -18.92 -12.47 -9.62
C SER A 223 -19.39 -11.05 -9.32
N GLY A 224 -19.77 -10.76 -8.06
CA GLY A 224 -20.15 -9.41 -7.65
C GLY A 224 -19.03 -8.37 -7.79
N ILE A 225 -17.78 -8.77 -7.49
CA ILE A 225 -16.60 -7.90 -7.58
C ILE A 225 -16.17 -7.71 -9.04
N SER A 226 -16.31 -8.75 -9.87
CA SER A 226 -16.06 -8.64 -11.31
C SER A 226 -17.07 -7.72 -11.99
N ASN A 227 -18.36 -7.86 -11.67
CA ASN A 227 -19.41 -6.95 -12.14
C ASN A 227 -19.14 -5.51 -11.73
N LEU A 228 -18.75 -5.29 -10.47
CA LEU A 228 -18.34 -3.97 -9.98
C LEU A 228 -17.17 -3.41 -10.81
N SER A 229 -16.15 -4.23 -11.07
CA SER A 229 -14.98 -3.84 -11.87
C SER A 229 -15.38 -3.47 -13.30
N HIS A 230 -16.27 -4.23 -13.92
CA HIS A 230 -16.81 -3.92 -15.25
C HIS A 230 -17.61 -2.62 -15.27
N SER A 231 -18.47 -2.38 -14.27
CA SER A 231 -19.18 -1.11 -14.11
C SER A 231 -18.21 0.06 -13.96
N PHE A 232 -17.15 -0.10 -13.17
CA PHE A 232 -16.14 0.95 -13.01
C PHE A 232 -15.35 1.24 -14.28
N ARG A 233 -14.95 0.20 -15.01
CA ARG A 233 -14.34 0.37 -16.32
C ARG A 233 -15.25 1.16 -17.26
N TYR A 234 -16.55 0.88 -17.25
CA TYR A 234 -17.53 1.62 -18.05
C TYR A 234 -17.59 3.09 -17.63
N PHE A 235 -17.79 3.37 -16.33
CA PHE A 235 -17.82 4.73 -15.79
C PHE A 235 -16.53 5.52 -16.07
N ARG A 236 -15.36 4.89 -15.94
CA ARG A 236 -14.09 5.51 -16.29
C ARG A 236 -14.02 5.86 -17.77
N ASN A 237 -14.46 4.95 -18.64
CA ASN A 237 -14.39 5.16 -20.09
C ASN A 237 -15.30 6.30 -20.56
N ILE A 238 -16.49 6.47 -19.98
CA ILE A 238 -17.41 7.54 -20.44
C ILE A 238 -16.92 8.96 -20.14
N VAL A 239 -15.98 9.13 -19.20
CA VAL A 239 -15.35 10.42 -18.87
C VAL A 239 -13.88 10.50 -19.25
N HIS A 240 -13.36 9.47 -19.90
CA HIS A 240 -11.98 9.49 -20.39
C HIS A 240 -11.92 10.40 -21.62
N LEU A 241 -10.91 11.29 -21.70
CA LEU A 241 -10.82 12.33 -22.74
C LEU A 241 -11.05 11.80 -24.17
N GLU A 242 -10.45 10.66 -24.50
CA GLU A 242 -10.57 10.04 -25.82
C GLU A 242 -11.99 9.48 -26.13
N LYS A 243 -12.75 9.11 -25.10
CA LYS A 243 -14.01 8.36 -25.21
C LYS A 243 -15.22 9.13 -24.74
N GLU A 244 -15.04 10.33 -24.19
CA GLU A 244 -16.13 11.17 -23.70
C GLU A 244 -16.95 11.67 -24.89
N MET A 245 -18.09 11.00 -25.14
CA MET A 245 -18.94 11.31 -26.30
C MET A 245 -19.78 12.58 -26.10
N SER A 246 -19.86 13.10 -24.87
CA SER A 246 -20.64 14.30 -24.58
C SER A 246 -20.22 14.98 -23.28
N SER A 247 -20.14 16.31 -23.29
CA SER A 247 -19.98 17.12 -22.08
C SER A 247 -21.18 17.02 -21.12
N LYS A 248 -22.32 16.47 -21.57
CA LYS A 248 -23.52 16.25 -20.76
C LYS A 248 -23.38 15.10 -19.76
N TYR A 249 -22.39 14.22 -19.91
CA TYR A 249 -22.15 13.17 -18.92
C TYR A 249 -21.64 13.80 -17.63
N THR A 250 -22.53 13.84 -16.64
CA THR A 250 -22.22 14.31 -15.29
C THR A 250 -21.98 13.11 -14.39
N ILE A 251 -20.95 13.19 -13.56
CA ILE A 251 -20.66 12.20 -12.51
C ILE A 251 -20.96 12.89 -11.19
N SER A 252 -21.85 12.30 -10.40
CA SER A 252 -22.19 12.83 -9.09
C SER A 252 -21.02 12.64 -8.11
N LYS A 253 -20.98 13.48 -7.06
CA LYS A 253 -20.05 13.30 -5.94
C LYS A 253 -20.20 11.91 -5.30
N ALA A 254 -21.43 11.40 -5.17
CA ALA A 254 -21.70 10.07 -4.64
C ALA A 254 -21.08 8.96 -5.51
N THR A 255 -21.19 9.07 -6.84
CA THR A 255 -20.56 8.14 -7.78
C THR A 255 -19.04 8.17 -7.65
N ALA A 256 -18.45 9.36 -7.50
CA ALA A 256 -17.00 9.50 -7.29
C ALA A 256 -16.53 8.88 -5.96
N LYS A 257 -17.26 9.08 -4.85
CA LYS A 257 -16.97 8.40 -3.58
C LYS A 257 -17.12 6.87 -3.73
N GLY A 258 -18.14 6.41 -4.45
CA GLY A 258 -18.34 4.99 -4.78
C GLY A 258 -17.16 4.40 -5.56
N ALA A 259 -16.50 5.20 -6.40
CA ALA A 259 -15.29 4.80 -7.11
C ALA A 259 -14.12 4.53 -6.17
N VAL A 260 -13.90 5.43 -5.23
CA VAL A 260 -12.86 5.28 -4.21
C VAL A 260 -13.15 4.05 -3.34
N SER A 261 -14.40 3.89 -2.89
CA SER A 261 -14.84 2.71 -2.12
C SER A 261 -14.60 1.39 -2.87
N SER A 262 -14.72 1.40 -4.19
CA SER A 262 -14.56 0.20 -5.02
C SER A 262 -13.11 -0.29 -5.09
N ILE A 263 -12.12 0.60 -4.92
CA ILE A 263 -10.72 0.20 -4.76
C ILE A 263 -10.61 -0.78 -3.58
N PHE A 264 -11.21 -0.43 -2.45
CA PHE A 264 -11.15 -1.24 -1.23
C PHE A 264 -11.98 -2.51 -1.36
N THR A 265 -13.16 -2.41 -1.97
CA THR A 265 -14.06 -3.56 -2.17
C THR A 265 -13.42 -4.62 -3.08
N ILE A 266 -12.81 -4.20 -4.20
CA ILE A 266 -12.10 -5.11 -5.12
C ILE A 266 -10.88 -5.73 -4.43
N SER A 267 -10.15 -4.94 -3.63
CA SER A 267 -8.96 -5.45 -2.92
C SER A 267 -9.26 -6.56 -1.90
N ASN A 268 -10.52 -6.74 -1.48
CA ASN A 268 -10.91 -7.81 -0.58
C ASN A 268 -10.76 -9.21 -1.19
N ASP A 269 -10.79 -9.31 -2.52
CA ASP A 269 -10.64 -10.59 -3.24
C ASP A 269 -9.17 -10.87 -3.62
N PHE A 270 -8.24 -9.97 -3.25
CA PHE A 270 -6.82 -10.26 -3.37
C PHE A 270 -6.40 -11.21 -2.25
N LEU A 271 -6.44 -12.50 -2.57
CA LEU A 271 -5.98 -13.56 -1.68
C LEU A 271 -4.46 -13.51 -1.51
N LYS A 272 -3.99 -13.78 -0.28
CA LYS A 272 -2.59 -14.13 -0.05
C LYS A 272 -2.20 -15.30 -0.96
#